data_AF-A0A4R6MPT3-F1
#
_entry.id   AF-A0A4R6MPT3-F1
#
_cell.length_a   1.000
_cell.length_b   1.000
_cell.length_c   1.000
_cell.angle_alpha   90.00
_cell.angle_beta   90.00
_cell.angle_gamma   90.00
#
_symmetry.space_group_name_H-M   'P 1'
#
loop_
_entity.id
_entity.type
_entity.pdbx_description
1 polymer ?
#
loop_
_entity_poly.entity_id
_entity_poly.type
_entity_poly.pdbx_seq_one_letter_code
_entity_poly.pdbx_strand_id
1 'polypeptide(L)'
;MENINDLIEYNINFIKNKPNFRIRRLELKNLDGNTLPTNDCISLHKILIEKSLIFESEHKDLFLTGMSEEIILNGGWLNHLRIEKDKIEKAESKEILEIANLKLQKESSEYSKTLRQKEEEIRNLTRDNLRLGNWDIRFRWYIAVTSFIIGFIIKYFIDK
;
A
#
# COMPACT_ATOMS: atom_id res chain seq x y z
N MET A 1 10.46 -13.62 34.45
CA MET A 1 9.30 -14.25 33.80
C MET A 1 9.83 -15.00 32.61
N GLU A 2 9.64 -16.31 32.55
CA GLU A 2 9.98 -17.10 31.37
C GLU A 2 9.17 -16.59 30.16
N ASN A 3 9.78 -16.50 28.99
CA ASN A 3 9.11 -16.06 27.77
C ASN A 3 8.10 -17.11 27.34
N ILE A 4 6.83 -16.71 27.24
CA ILE A 4 5.72 -17.60 26.97
C ILE A 4 5.82 -18.30 25.61
N ASN A 5 6.44 -17.66 24.62
CA ASN A 5 6.62 -18.25 23.30
C ASN A 5 7.69 -19.35 23.32
N ASP A 6 8.74 -19.19 24.12
CA ASP A 6 9.76 -20.20 24.30
C ASP A 6 9.18 -21.41 25.06
N LEU A 7 8.28 -21.17 26.02
CA LEU A 7 7.53 -22.22 26.70
C LEU A 7 6.61 -23.00 25.75
N ILE A 8 5.92 -22.30 24.85
CA ILE A 8 5.07 -22.93 23.82
C ILE A 8 5.94 -23.80 22.90
N GLU A 9 7.04 -23.26 22.38
CA GLU A 9 7.99 -23.98 21.53
C GLU A 9 8.50 -25.26 22.22
N TYR A 10 8.95 -25.13 23.46
CA TYR A 10 9.47 -26.24 24.24
C TYR A 10 8.41 -27.33 24.43
N ASN A 11 7.19 -26.95 24.85
CA ASN A 11 6.15 -27.93 25.17
C ASN A 11 5.57 -28.59 23.92
N ILE A 12 5.48 -27.90 22.79
CA ILE A 12 5.07 -28.51 21.51
C ILE A 12 6.07 -29.59 21.09
N ASN A 13 7.37 -29.29 21.17
CA ASN A 13 8.42 -30.26 20.86
C ASN A 13 8.46 -31.41 21.88
N PHE A 14 8.23 -31.11 23.16
CA PHE A 14 8.10 -32.12 24.21
C PHE A 14 6.95 -33.09 23.92
N ILE A 15 5.79 -32.58 23.47
CA ILE A 15 4.64 -33.41 23.11
C ILE A 15 4.94 -34.29 21.89
N LYS A 16 5.55 -33.71 20.86
CA LYS A 16 5.94 -34.45 19.65
C LYS A 16 6.92 -35.59 19.96
N ASN A 17 7.87 -35.36 20.86
CA ASN A 17 8.94 -36.33 21.14
C ASN A 17 8.54 -37.41 22.16
N LYS A 18 7.31 -37.39 22.69
CA LYS A 18 6.84 -38.43 23.61
C LYS A 18 6.42 -39.70 22.84
N PRO A 19 6.93 -40.88 23.21
CA PRO A 19 6.71 -42.13 22.47
C PRO A 19 5.24 -42.59 22.41
N ASN A 20 4.39 -42.12 23.33
CA ASN A 20 2.97 -42.49 23.39
C ASN A 20 2.02 -41.35 23.03
N PHE A 21 2.53 -40.15 22.71
CA PHE A 21 1.75 -38.92 22.47
C PHE A 21 0.70 -38.57 23.54
N ARG A 22 0.78 -39.20 24.72
CA ARG A 22 -0.11 -38.96 25.86
C ARG A 22 0.64 -38.12 26.87
N ILE A 23 0.25 -36.85 26.94
CA ILE A 23 0.69 -35.91 27.97
C ILE A 23 -0.56 -35.32 28.60
N ARG A 24 -0.53 -35.16 29.91
CA ARG A 24 -1.60 -34.47 30.64
C ARG A 24 -1.25 -33.02 30.89
N ARG A 25 -2.27 -32.19 31.13
CA ARG A 25 -2.10 -30.77 31.49
C ARG A 25 -1.07 -30.51 32.59
N LEU A 26 -1.02 -31.36 33.62
CA LEU A 26 -0.10 -31.19 34.77
C LEU A 26 1.31 -31.73 34.51
N GLU A 27 1.60 -32.18 33.29
CA GLU A 27 2.91 -32.69 32.88
C GLU A 27 3.65 -31.71 31.98
N LEU A 28 3.06 -30.52 31.73
CA LEU A 28 3.71 -29.43 31.03
C LEU A 28 4.95 -28.97 31.80
N LYS A 29 5.97 -28.58 31.03
CA LYS A 29 7.33 -28.38 31.51
C LYS A 29 7.75 -26.93 31.35
N ASN A 30 8.61 -26.49 32.25
CA ASN A 30 9.33 -25.24 32.11
C ASN A 30 10.53 -25.41 31.16
N LEU A 31 11.26 -24.33 30.89
CA LEU A 31 12.42 -24.36 29.99
C LEU A 31 13.56 -25.25 30.51
N ASP A 32 13.65 -25.48 31.83
CA ASP A 32 14.63 -26.37 32.44
C ASP A 32 14.19 -27.85 32.44
N GLY A 33 13.00 -28.17 31.92
CA GLY A 33 12.44 -29.53 31.91
C GLY A 33 11.77 -29.98 33.21
N ASN A 34 11.65 -29.09 34.20
CA ASN A 34 10.90 -29.30 35.43
C ASN A 34 9.38 -29.13 35.18
N THR A 35 8.55 -29.80 35.97
CA THR A 35 7.10 -29.61 35.88
C THR A 35 6.72 -28.22 36.38
N LEU A 36 5.92 -27.49 35.60
CA LEU A 36 5.44 -26.17 35.99
C LEU A 36 4.52 -26.24 37.22
N PRO A 37 4.45 -25.18 38.05
CA PRO A 37 3.41 -25.06 39.06
C PRO A 37 2.00 -25.23 38.46
N THR A 38 1.05 -25.75 39.24
CA THR A 38 -0.31 -26.08 38.75
C THR A 38 -0.99 -24.90 38.04
N ASN A 39 -0.85 -23.69 38.56
CA ASN A 39 -1.46 -22.49 37.96
C ASN A 39 -0.83 -22.11 36.62
N ASP A 40 0.49 -22.29 36.48
CA ASP A 40 1.23 -21.99 35.26
C ASP A 40 0.95 -23.06 34.19
N CYS A 41 0.82 -24.33 34.58
CA CYS A 41 0.34 -25.40 33.71
C CYS A 41 -1.04 -25.08 33.12
N ILE A 42 -1.98 -24.64 33.96
CA ILE A 42 -3.33 -24.28 33.52
C ILE A 42 -3.30 -23.09 32.55
N SER A 43 -2.49 -22.08 32.86
CA SER A 43 -2.35 -20.89 32.03
C SER A 43 -1.74 -21.22 30.66
N LEU A 44 -0.64 -21.98 30.64
CA LEU A 44 0.01 -22.42 29.41
C LEU A 44 -0.91 -23.31 28.57
N HIS A 45 -1.61 -24.26 29.21
CA HIS A 45 -2.59 -25.11 28.55
C HIS A 45 -3.70 -24.30 27.86
N LYS A 46 -4.27 -23.32 28.57
CA LYS A 46 -5.29 -22.43 28.00
C LYS A 46 -4.76 -21.70 26.76
N ILE A 47 -3.53 -21.21 26.81
CA ILE A 47 -2.90 -20.50 25.68
C ILE A 47 -2.64 -21.43 24.49
N LEU A 48 -2.19 -22.67 24.75
CA LEU A 48 -1.98 -23.66 23.70
C LEU A 48 -3.30 -24.04 22.99
N ILE A 49 -4.41 -24.13 23.74
CA ILE A 49 -5.76 -24.36 23.16
C ILE A 49 -6.24 -23.13 22.40
N GLU A 50 -6.14 -21.93 22.97
CA GLU A 50 -6.57 -20.68 22.33
C GLU A 50 -5.84 -20.44 21.00
N LYS A 51 -4.57 -20.81 20.93
CA LYS A 51 -3.76 -20.75 19.71
C LYS A 51 -3.97 -21.94 18.77
N SER A 52 -4.92 -22.83 19.08
CA SER A 52 -5.22 -24.03 18.30
C SER A 52 -4.00 -24.93 18.09
N LEU A 53 -3.07 -24.96 19.04
CA LEU A 53 -1.84 -25.74 18.98
C LEU A 53 -2.04 -27.15 19.55
N ILE A 54 -2.92 -27.29 20.53
CA ILE A 54 -3.29 -28.57 21.11
C ILE A 54 -4.79 -28.71 21.21
N PHE A 55 -5.27 -29.95 21.27
CA PHE A 55 -6.61 -30.27 21.71
C PHE A 55 -6.56 -31.28 22.86
N GLU A 56 -7.56 -31.19 23.74
CA GLU A 56 -7.71 -32.09 24.88
C GLU A 56 -8.80 -33.13 24.55
N SER A 57 -8.48 -34.41 24.70
CA SER A 57 -9.44 -35.51 24.54
C SER A 57 -10.35 -35.65 25.78
N GLU A 58 -11.41 -36.47 25.67
CA GLU A 58 -12.30 -36.79 26.80
C GLU A 58 -11.57 -37.38 28.01
N HIS A 59 -10.40 -38.01 27.79
CA HIS A 59 -9.55 -38.58 28.83
C HIS A 59 -8.52 -37.60 29.40
N LYS A 60 -8.58 -36.30 29.03
CA LYS A 60 -7.64 -35.24 29.43
C LYS A 60 -6.21 -35.43 28.92
N ASP A 61 -6.06 -36.22 27.86
CA ASP A 61 -4.81 -36.35 27.13
C ASP A 61 -4.71 -35.23 26.08
N LEU A 62 -3.55 -34.60 26.02
CA LEU A 62 -3.22 -33.51 25.10
C LEU A 62 -2.59 -34.05 23.83
N PHE A 63 -3.14 -33.62 22.70
CA PHE A 63 -2.65 -33.98 21.37
C PHE A 63 -2.33 -32.73 20.57
N LEU A 64 -1.32 -32.82 19.70
CA LEU A 64 -1.01 -31.76 18.75
C LEU A 64 -2.11 -31.68 17.69
N THR A 65 -2.48 -30.48 17.30
CA THR A 65 -3.33 -30.24 16.14
C THR A 65 -2.51 -30.34 14.84
N GLY A 66 -3.19 -30.48 13.69
CA GLY A 66 -2.52 -30.41 12.40
C GLY A 66 -1.77 -29.08 12.17
N MET A 67 -2.29 -27.98 12.73
CA MET A 67 -1.61 -26.68 12.72
C MET A 67 -0.27 -26.74 13.47
N SER A 68 -0.23 -27.38 14.64
CA SER A 68 1.03 -27.56 15.37
C SER A 68 2.04 -28.39 14.60
N GLU A 69 1.60 -29.48 13.97
CA GLU A 69 2.49 -30.31 13.16
C GLU A 69 3.09 -29.51 12.00
N GLU A 70 2.28 -28.72 11.30
CA GLU A 70 2.73 -27.82 10.25
C GLU A 70 3.72 -26.77 10.77
N ILE A 71 3.44 -26.15 11.92
CA ILE A 71 4.33 -25.18 12.56
C ILE A 71 5.69 -25.81 12.89
N ILE A 72 5.70 -27.03 13.43
CA ILE A 72 6.93 -27.74 13.74
C ILE A 72 7.71 -28.06 12.45
N LEU A 73 7.04 -28.53 11.41
CA LEU A 73 7.68 -28.82 10.10
C LEU A 73 8.28 -27.55 9.49
N ASN A 74 7.65 -26.40 9.71
CA ASN A 74 8.11 -25.10 9.24
C ASN A 74 9.14 -24.42 10.17
N GLY A 75 9.77 -25.17 11.07
CA GLY A 75 10.87 -24.66 11.90
C GLY A 75 10.44 -24.05 13.24
N GLY A 76 9.26 -24.39 13.73
CA GLY A 76 8.81 -24.11 15.09
C GLY A 76 7.87 -22.89 15.22
N TRP A 77 7.30 -22.76 16.42
CA TRP A 77 6.42 -21.68 16.84
C TRP A 77 7.07 -20.30 16.73
N LEU A 78 8.34 -20.17 17.13
CA LEU A 78 9.07 -18.90 17.02
C LEU A 78 9.24 -18.47 15.57
N ASN A 79 9.51 -19.41 14.66
CA ASN A 79 9.62 -19.11 13.24
C ASN A 79 8.26 -18.75 12.63
N HIS A 80 7.21 -19.45 13.03
CA HIS A 80 5.84 -19.15 12.62
C HIS A 80 5.44 -17.71 12.98
N LEU A 81 5.70 -17.28 14.22
CA LEU A 81 5.45 -15.90 14.66
C LEU A 81 6.23 -14.86 13.86
N ARG A 82 7.48 -15.15 13.52
CA ARG A 82 8.29 -14.26 12.66
C ARG A 82 7.67 -14.12 11.28
N ILE A 83 7.27 -15.23 10.66
CA ILE A 83 6.64 -15.23 9.33
C ILE A 83 5.30 -14.47 9.35
N GLU A 84 4.48 -14.66 10.38
CA GLU A 84 3.23 -13.91 10.51
C GLU A 84 3.48 -12.41 10.64
N LYS A 85 4.43 -12.02 11.47
CA LYS A 85 4.82 -10.62 11.63
C LYS A 85 5.29 -10.01 10.30
N ASP A 86 6.17 -10.72 9.58
CA ASP A 86 6.66 -10.28 8.27
C ASP A 86 5.51 -10.16 7.24
N LYS A 87 4.50 -11.04 7.30
CA LYS A 87 3.33 -10.96 6.42
C LYS A 87 2.47 -9.74 6.74
N ILE A 88 2.27 -9.42 8.02
CA ILE A 88 1.52 -8.24 8.45
C ILE A 88 2.25 -6.96 8.03
N GLU A 89 3.56 -6.87 8.31
CA GLU A 89 4.38 -5.72 7.90
C GLU A 89 4.40 -5.54 6.37
N LYS A 90 4.42 -6.64 5.61
CA LYS A 90 4.28 -6.61 4.14
C LYS A 90 2.90 -6.16 3.67
N ALA A 91 1.83 -6.54 4.37
CA ALA A 91 0.47 -6.12 4.05
C ALA A 91 0.30 -4.61 4.30
N GLU A 92 0.73 -4.12 5.45
CA GLU A 92 0.69 -2.69 5.80
C GLU A 92 1.52 -1.85 4.83
N SER A 93 2.75 -2.26 4.53
CA SER A 93 3.60 -1.55 3.56
C SER A 93 3.00 -1.56 2.15
N LYS A 94 2.37 -2.65 1.73
CA LYS A 94 1.65 -2.72 0.44
C LYS A 94 0.48 -1.73 0.41
N GLU A 95 -0.31 -1.65 1.48
CA GLU A 95 -1.44 -0.72 1.58
C GLU A 95 -0.97 0.75 1.50
N ILE A 96 0.11 1.09 2.23
CA ILE A 96 0.72 2.42 2.17
C ILE A 96 1.18 2.76 0.75
N LEU A 97 1.84 1.82 0.07
CA LEU A 97 2.30 1.99 -1.30
C LEU A 97 1.14 2.14 -2.29
N GLU A 98 0.05 1.41 -2.10
CA GLU A 98 -1.15 1.50 -2.94
C GLU A 98 -1.82 2.88 -2.81
N ILE A 99 -1.96 3.38 -1.59
CA ILE A 99 -2.46 4.74 -1.31
C ILE A 99 -1.55 5.79 -1.96
N ALA A 100 -0.22 5.65 -1.82
CA ALA A 100 0.73 6.58 -2.43
C ALA A 100 0.66 6.58 -3.95
N ASN A 101 0.50 5.41 -4.57
CA ASN A 101 0.35 5.27 -6.02
C ASN A 101 -0.94 5.94 -6.53
N LEU A 102 -2.07 5.73 -5.85
CA LEU A 102 -3.33 6.40 -6.19
C LEU A 102 -3.21 7.93 -6.10
N LYS A 103 -2.50 8.44 -5.09
CA LYS A 103 -2.22 9.87 -4.96
C LYS A 103 -1.40 10.39 -6.14
N LEU A 104 -0.32 9.71 -6.51
CA LEU A 104 0.52 10.07 -7.67
C LEU A 104 -0.25 10.02 -8.99
N GLN A 105 -1.12 9.03 -9.18
CA GLN A 105 -1.98 8.96 -10.37
C GLN A 105 -2.95 10.13 -10.44
N LYS A 106 -3.53 10.53 -9.31
CA LYS A 106 -4.39 11.71 -9.24
C LYS A 106 -3.61 12.99 -9.58
N GLU A 107 -2.46 13.20 -8.96
CA GLU A 107 -1.59 14.35 -9.23
C GLU A 107 -1.19 14.39 -10.72
N SER A 108 -0.77 13.26 -11.29
CA SER A 108 -0.42 13.16 -12.72
C SER A 108 -1.60 13.51 -13.64
N SER A 109 -2.83 13.10 -13.28
CA SER A 109 -4.04 13.44 -14.03
C SER A 109 -4.34 14.94 -13.98
N GLU A 110 -4.19 15.56 -12.82
CA GLU A 110 -4.36 17.00 -12.64
C GLU A 110 -3.31 17.78 -13.44
N TYR A 111 -2.02 17.40 -13.37
CA TYR A 111 -0.96 18.01 -14.19
C TYR A 111 -1.24 17.89 -15.69
N SER A 112 -1.70 16.73 -16.16
CA SER A 112 -2.05 16.54 -17.58
C SER A 112 -3.20 17.45 -18.01
N LYS A 113 -4.22 17.65 -17.16
CA LYS A 113 -5.30 18.61 -17.43
C LYS A 113 -4.78 20.04 -17.53
N THR A 114 -3.92 20.45 -16.61
CA THR A 114 -3.31 21.80 -16.63
C THR A 114 -2.46 22.00 -17.88
N LEU A 115 -1.70 20.98 -18.30
CA LEU A 115 -0.93 21.04 -19.55
C LEU A 115 -1.83 21.27 -20.77
N ARG A 116 -2.93 20.52 -20.89
CA ARG A 116 -3.88 20.70 -22.00
C ARG A 116 -4.51 22.09 -22.03
N GLN A 117 -4.86 22.63 -20.86
CA GLN A 117 -5.39 24.00 -20.75
C GLN A 117 -4.36 25.03 -21.23
N LYS A 118 -3.09 24.86 -20.84
CA LYS A 118 -1.99 25.74 -21.27
C LYS A 118 -1.68 25.62 -22.75
N GLU A 119 -1.72 24.43 -23.32
CA GLU A 119 -1.59 24.23 -24.77
C GLU A 119 -2.72 24.93 -25.54
N GLU A 120 -3.95 24.87 -25.04
CA GLU A 120 -5.08 25.56 -25.65
C GLU A 120 -4.95 27.09 -25.55
N GLU A 121 -4.48 27.60 -24.41
CA GLU A 121 -4.18 29.03 -24.22
C GLU A 121 -3.10 29.50 -25.20
N ILE A 122 -2.00 28.75 -25.33
CA ILE A 122 -0.92 29.03 -26.29
C ILE A 122 -1.47 29.02 -27.72
N ARG A 123 -2.31 28.05 -28.07
CA ARG A 123 -2.92 27.95 -29.41
C ARG A 123 -3.80 29.17 -29.71
N ASN A 124 -4.61 29.61 -28.75
CA ASN A 124 -5.48 30.77 -28.90
C ASN A 124 -4.67 32.06 -29.05
N LEU A 125 -3.67 32.28 -28.20
CA LEU A 125 -2.75 33.42 -28.30
C LEU A 125 -2.00 33.44 -29.63
N THR A 126 -1.55 32.28 -30.10
CA THR A 126 -0.88 32.15 -31.41
C THR A 126 -1.83 32.52 -32.54
N ARG A 127 -3.08 32.07 -32.49
CA ARG A 127 -4.11 32.40 -33.48
C ARG A 127 -4.42 33.90 -33.50
N ASP A 128 -4.51 34.53 -32.34
CA ASP A 128 -4.80 35.95 -32.24
C ASP A 128 -3.60 36.80 -32.67
N ASN A 129 -2.38 36.40 -32.36
CA ASN A 129 -1.17 37.04 -32.91
C ASN A 129 -1.13 36.97 -34.44
N LEU A 130 -1.47 35.82 -35.04
CA LEU A 130 -1.56 35.70 -36.50
C LEU A 130 -2.67 36.59 -37.09
N ARG A 131 -3.80 36.72 -36.41
CA ARG A 131 -4.89 37.62 -36.81
C ARG A 131 -4.49 39.09 -36.76
N LEU A 132 -3.83 39.51 -35.67
CA LEU A 132 -3.32 40.87 -35.50
C LEU A 132 -2.29 41.20 -36.58
N GLY A 133 -1.35 40.29 -36.87
CA GLY A 133 -0.39 40.44 -37.97
C GLY A 133 -1.07 40.61 -39.33
N ASN A 134 -2.10 39.80 -39.62
CA ASN A 134 -2.87 39.94 -40.85
C ASN A 134 -3.70 41.23 -40.92
N TRP A 135 -4.21 41.70 -39.77
CA TRP A 135 -4.98 42.93 -39.68
C TRP A 135 -4.11 44.16 -39.95
N ASP A 136 -2.87 44.18 -39.43
CA ASP A 136 -1.90 45.26 -39.70
C ASP A 136 -1.59 45.40 -41.20
N ILE A 137 -1.42 44.28 -41.91
CA ILE A 137 -1.21 44.26 -43.37
C ILE A 137 -2.41 44.87 -44.10
N ARG A 138 -3.64 44.48 -43.72
CA ARG A 138 -4.86 45.01 -44.34
C ARG A 138 -5.04 46.50 -44.04
N PHE A 139 -4.73 46.93 -42.83
CA PHE A 139 -4.85 48.33 -42.41
C PHE A 139 -3.94 49.26 -43.22
N ARG A 140 -2.69 48.85 -43.48
CA ARG A 140 -1.78 49.59 -44.36
C ARG A 140 -2.35 49.77 -45.77
N TRP A 141 -2.95 48.72 -46.33
CA TRP A 141 -3.61 48.81 -47.63
C TRP A 141 -4.80 49.77 -47.62
N TYR A 142 -5.63 49.77 -46.57
CA TYR A 142 -6.72 50.73 -46.44
C TYR A 142 -6.23 52.18 -46.40
N ILE A 143 -5.15 52.46 -45.66
CA ILE A 143 -4.54 53.81 -45.62
C ILE A 143 -4.03 54.21 -47.01
N ALA A 144 -3.33 53.32 -47.71
CA ALA A 144 -2.82 53.60 -49.05
C ALA A 144 -3.93 53.94 -50.06
N VAL A 145 -5.02 53.15 -50.06
CA VAL A 145 -6.16 53.39 -50.96
C VAL A 145 -6.91 54.68 -50.59
N THR A 146 -7.18 54.92 -49.30
CA THR A 146 -7.91 56.12 -48.87
C THR A 146 -7.10 57.40 -49.10
N SER A 147 -5.80 57.40 -48.81
CA SER A 147 -4.90 58.53 -49.11
C SER A 147 -4.81 58.81 -50.62
N PHE A 148 -4.78 57.77 -51.46
CA PHE A 148 -4.83 57.93 -52.91
C PHE A 148 -6.14 58.62 -53.36
N ILE A 149 -7.29 58.18 -52.85
CA ILE A 149 -8.59 58.79 -53.17
C ILE A 149 -8.66 60.25 -52.70
N ILE A 150 -8.22 60.54 -51.48
CA ILE A 150 -8.19 61.90 -50.93
C ILE A 150 -7.28 62.81 -51.78
N GLY A 151 -6.09 62.32 -52.16
CA GLY A 151 -5.18 63.06 -53.04
C GLY A 151 -5.81 63.38 -54.39
N PHE A 152 -6.57 62.43 -54.95
CA PHE A 152 -7.30 62.64 -56.21
C PHE A 152 -8.41 63.70 -56.08
N ILE A 153 -9.17 63.67 -54.98
CA ILE A 153 -10.21 64.66 -54.68
C ILE A 153 -9.58 66.06 -54.53
N ILE A 154 -8.52 66.19 -53.73
CA ILE A 154 -7.83 67.47 -53.51
C ILE A 154 -7.31 68.03 -54.83
N LYS A 155 -6.67 67.20 -55.66
CA LYS A 155 -6.19 67.64 -56.98
C LYS A 155 -7.34 68.15 -57.87
N TYR A 156 -8.45 67.42 -57.92
CA TYR A 156 -9.61 67.81 -58.73
C TYR A 156 -10.22 69.15 -58.29
N PHE A 157 -10.21 69.47 -56.99
CA PHE A 157 -10.67 70.76 -56.48
C PHE A 157 -9.67 71.91 -56.69
N ILE A 158 -8.37 71.62 -56.86
CA ILE A 158 -7.34 72.64 -57.12
C ILE A 158 -7.24 72.99 -58.62
N ASP A 159 -7.42 72.00 -59.50
CA ASP A 159 -7.35 72.19 -60.96
C ASP A 159 -8.64 72.83 -61.56
N LYS A 160 -9.62 73.20 -60.74
CA LYS A 160 -10.89 73.83 -61.14
C LYS A 160 -11.06 75.19 -60.50
#